data_AF-A0A2V8SYA0-F1
#
_entry.id   AF-A0A2V8SYA0-F1
#
_cell.length_a   1.000
_cell.length_b   1.000
_cell.length_c   1.000
_cell.angle_alpha   90.00
_cell.angle_beta   90.00
_cell.angle_gamma   90.00
#
_symmetry.space_group_name_H-M   'P 1'
#
loop_
_entity.id
_entity.type
_entity.pdbx_description
1 polymer ?
#
loop_
_entity_poly.entity_id
_entity_poly.type
_entity_poly.pdbx_seq_one_letter_code
_entity_poly.pdbx_strand_id
1 'polypeptide(L)' 'MDNKYNIPKKKKPETKQEIIQEQIEELIKRRDKLTNLAEKEKINKEIMTLFAQYERLKL' A
#
# COMPACT_ATOMS: atom_id res chain seq x y z
N MET A 1 18.16 -19.84 -25.04
CA MET A 1 18.54 -18.47 -24.64
C MET A 1 17.59 -18.05 -23.54
N ASP A 2 17.82 -18.56 -22.32
CA ASP A 2 16.97 -18.28 -21.17
C ASP A 2 17.21 -16.84 -20.72
N ASN A 3 16.16 -16.01 -20.81
CA ASN A 3 16.18 -14.61 -20.39
C ASN A 3 16.40 -14.52 -18.87
N LYS A 4 17.67 -14.63 -18.45
CA LYS A 4 18.15 -14.59 -17.06
C LYS A 4 17.93 -13.24 -16.36
N TYR A 5 17.40 -12.26 -17.08
CA TYR A 5 17.11 -10.90 -16.63
C TYR A 5 15.66 -10.48 -16.84
N ASN A 6 14.73 -11.44 -16.93
CA ASN A 6 13.31 -11.12 -16.92
C ASN A 6 12.87 -10.73 -15.49
N ILE A 7 13.38 -9.60 -15.01
CA ILE A 7 12.90 -8.96 -13.79
C ILE A 7 11.47 -8.51 -14.15
N PRO A 8 10.41 -9.10 -13.55
CA PRO A 8 9.06 -8.66 -13.83
C PRO A 8 9.00 -7.17 -13.45
N LYS A 9 8.76 -6.32 -14.45
CA LYS A 9 8.55 -4.88 -14.22
C LYS A 9 7.46 -4.75 -13.16
N LYS A 10 7.72 -4.00 -12.09
CA LYS A 10 6.75 -3.70 -11.03
C LYS A 10 5.47 -3.24 -11.74
N LYS A 11 4.41 -4.06 -11.69
CA LYS A 11 3.13 -3.74 -12.33
C LYS A 11 2.70 -2.37 -11.80
N LYS A 12 2.46 -1.43 -12.70
CA LYS A 12 1.76 -0.20 -12.31
C LYS A 12 0.39 -0.63 -11.83
N PRO A 13 -0.15 -0.06 -10.75
CA PRO A 13 -1.51 -0.35 -10.34
C PRO A 13 -2.45 0.00 -11.50
N GLU A 14 -3.14 -1.00 -12.04
CA GLU A 14 -4.01 -0.90 -13.21
C GLU A 14 -5.44 -0.52 -12.78
N THR A 15 -5.76 -0.74 -11.50
CA THR A 15 -7.08 -0.52 -10.91
C THR A 15 -7.05 0.42 -9.71
N LYS A 16 -8.17 1.10 -9.43
CA LYS A 16 -8.33 1.94 -8.22
C LYS A 16 -8.05 1.15 -6.93
N GLN A 17 -8.36 -0.14 -6.95
CA GLN A 17 -8.10 -1.06 -5.85
C GLN A 17 -6.60 -1.25 -5.60
N GLU A 18 -5.82 -1.48 -6.65
CA GLU A 18 -4.35 -1.60 -6.55
C GLU A 18 -3.67 -0.28 -6.14
N ILE A 19 -4.21 0.88 -6.57
CA ILE A 19 -3.70 2.18 -6.14
C ILE A 19 -3.87 2.34 -4.62
N ILE A 20 -5.05 2.01 -4.09
CA ILE A 20 -5.32 2.09 -2.65
C ILE A 20 -4.45 1.08 -1.90
N GLN A 21 -4.24 -0.11 -2.46
CA GLN A 21 -3.34 -1.10 -1.87
C GLN A 21 -1.89 -0.61 -1.80
N GLU A 22 -1.37 0.00 -2.87
CA GLU A 22 -0.01 0.56 -2.88
C GLU A 22 0.12 1.70 -1.85
N GLN A 23 -0.91 2.55 -1.73
CA GLN A 23 -0.95 3.61 -0.71
C GLN A 23 -0.94 3.06 0.72
N ILE A 24 -1.71 2.00 0.99
CA ILE A 24 -1.72 1.32 2.30
C ILE A 24 -0.33 0.77 2.62
N GLU A 25 0.32 0.09 1.66
CA GLU A 25 1.67 -0.45 1.85
C GLU A 25 2.71 0.64 2.13
N GLU A 26 2.64 1.77 1.44
CA GLU A 26 3.52 2.91 1.69
C GLU A 26 3.30 3.51 3.08
N LEU A 27 2.05 3.66 3.51
CA LEU A 27 1.72 4.14 4.85
C LEU A 27 2.20 3.19 5.94
N ILE A 28 2.09 1.86 5.74
CA ILE A 28 2.64 0.86 6.67
C ILE A 28 4.16 1.00 6.78
N LYS A 29 4.86 1.09 5.65
CA LYS A 29 6.32 1.30 5.63
C LYS A 29 6.71 2.60 6.33
N ARG A 30 5.91 3.66 6.18
CA ARG A 30 6.15 4.93 6.87
C ARG A 30 5.91 4.79 8.38
N ARG A 31 4.81 4.16 8.79
CA ARG A 31 4.47 3.88 10.19
C ARG A 31 5.60 3.13 10.90
N ASP A 32 6.16 2.11 10.25
CA ASP A 32 7.18 1.25 10.85
C ASP A 32 8.52 1.98 11.04
N LYS A 33 8.80 3.01 10.23
CA LYS A 33 9.98 3.88 10.38
C LYS A 33 9.81 4.95 11.46
N LEU A 34 8.58 5.25 11.85
CA LEU A 34 8.33 6.24 12.89
C LEU A 34 8.65 5.66 14.27
N THR A 35 9.17 6.50 15.15
CA THR A 35 9.36 6.17 16.57
C THR A 35 8.25 6.78 17.44
N ASN A 36 7.63 7.87 16.97
CA ASN A 36 6.57 8.57 17.69
C ASN A 36 5.23 7.81 17.63
N LEU A 37 4.70 7.47 18.81
CA LEU A 37 3.43 6.75 18.94
C LEU A 37 2.24 7.54 18.38
N ALA A 38 2.18 8.86 18.62
CA ALA A 38 1.08 9.70 18.16
C ALA A 38 1.01 9.78 16.62
N GLU A 39 2.17 9.78 15.95
CA GLU A 39 2.21 9.77 14.48
C GLU A 39 1.86 8.39 13.93
N LYS A 40 2.27 7.31 14.60
CA LYS A 40 1.85 5.95 14.25
C LYS A 40 0.33 5.81 14.29
N GLU A 41 -0.32 6.31 15.33
CA GLU A 41 -1.78 6.26 15.46
C GLU A 41 -2.49 7.05 14.35
N LYS A 42 -1.98 8.23 13.98
CA LYS A 42 -2.52 9.01 12.85
C LYS A 42 -2.44 8.22 11.55
N ILE A 43 -1.28 7.65 11.24
CA ILE A 43 -1.10 6.83 10.04
C ILE A 43 -1.99 5.58 10.08
N ASN A 44 -2.15 4.95 11.26
CA ASN A 44 -3.01 3.77 11.39
C ASN A 44 -4.48 4.09 11.10
N LYS A 45 -4.97 5.26 11.54
CA LYS A 45 -6.33 5.73 11.20
C LYS A 45 -6.49 5.97 9.71
N GLU A 46 -5.47 6.52 9.06
CA GLU A 46 -5.46 6.74 7.61
C GLU A 46 -5.47 5.41 6.84
N ILE A 47 -4.65 4.44 7.26
CA ILE A 47 -4.64 3.07 6.72
C ILE A 47 -6.03 2.43 6.85
N MET A 48 -6.67 2.51 8.01
CA MET A 48 -8.01 1.94 8.21
C MET A 48 -9.05 2.58 7.28
N THR A 49 -8.96 3.89 7.05
CA THR A 49 -9.86 4.61 6.16
C THR A 49 -9.69 4.16 4.70
N LEU A 50 -8.44 4.05 4.25
CA LEU A 50 -8.12 3.54 2.91
C LEU A 50 -8.51 2.08 2.75
N PHE A 51 -8.31 1.25 3.79
CA PHE A 51 -8.70 -0.14 3.78
C PHE A 51 -10.23 -0.31 3.67
N ALA A 52 -11.01 0.53 4.35
CA ALA A 52 -12.46 0.53 4.19
C ALA A 52 -12.90 0.91 2.76
N GLN A 53 -12.17 1.81 2.09
CA GLN A 53 -12.42 2.14 0.69
C GLN A 53 -12.05 0.99 -0.25
N TYR A 54 -10.92 0.32 0.02
CA TYR A 54 -10.50 -0.88 -0.70
C TYR A 54 -11.55 -2.00 -0.62
N GLU A 55 -12.04 -2.29 0.59
CA GLU A 55 -13.06 -3.31 0.81
C GLU A 55 -14.39 -2.98 0.12
N ARG A 56 -14.79 -1.71 0.07
CA ARG A 56 -15.97 -1.27 -0.69
C ARG A 56 -15.84 -1.45 -2.20
N LEU A 57 -14.63 -1.33 -2.75
CA LEU A 57 -14.39 -1.53 -4.18
C LEU A 57 -14.32 -3.01 -4.59
N LYS A 58 -14.18 -3.90 -3.61
CA LYS A 58 -14.16 -5.36 -3.79
C LYS A 58 -15.56 -5.99 -3.84
N LEU A 59 -16.57 -5.25 -3.34
CA LEU A 59 -17.99 -5.61 -3.27
C LEU A 59 -18.73 -5.19 -4.54
#